data_AF-A0AA88KSC6-F1
#
_entry.id   AF-A0AA88KSC6-F1
#
_cell.length_a   1.000
_cell.length_b   1.000
_cell.length_c   1.000
_cell.angle_alpha   90.00
_cell.angle_beta   90.00
_cell.angle_gamma   90.00
#
_symmetry.space_group_name_H-M   'P 1'
#
loop_
_entity.id
_entity.type
_entity.pdbx_description
1 polymer ?
#
loop_
_entity_poly.entity_id
_entity_poly.type
_entity_poly.pdbx_seq_one_letter_code
_entity_poly.pdbx_strand_id
1 'polypeptide(L)'
;MSETVEDSSGQPFSRVESDEDIFKETKEDLTSSLFKSAMSNPADKEIDLNDDESPSVSQPIAPTTAGGQEPLNQAGSEGYIKISVAEPKKVGDGMSSYLVYRVVTRTNIRFFSKQEMVVTRRFSDFLGLHTKLMEKYLHKGRIVPPAPDKNLVGTTKLVISQQVTGEANTADFVEKRRWALERYLNRTASHPILQADPDFREFLELESELPRATNTSAISGAGVLRLFNRVGETVNKMTFKMEEADSWFEEKTQQIEALDAQLRRLQSSTEALALQRKELAQTTSTFAKSAALLSTCEEHENFAKALVQLSELEEKIQGIHMEQVHADFFLLCEFLKDYIGLIGAVKDTFHERVKAYQTWQHAQGMLVKKRESAEKLDSAGRTERAGSARDDVLEWEVKVERAREEFEAISRTIKQEFDRFELSRIKDFKHAFISYLEALLESQQKLVKQWEDYAIQVKQIE
;
A
#
# COMPACT_ATOMS: atom_id res chain seq x y z
N MET A 1 7.37 43.14 77.57
CA MET A 1 8.59 43.42 76.78
C MET A 1 8.26 43.00 75.37
N SER A 2 7.81 43.93 74.52
CA SER A 2 8.62 44.63 73.49
C SER A 2 9.23 43.63 72.50
N GLU A 3 9.04 43.72 71.18
CA GLU A 3 9.01 44.92 70.34
C GLU A 3 8.37 44.65 68.97
N THR A 4 7.80 45.71 68.39
CA THR A 4 7.14 45.84 67.09
C THR A 4 8.15 46.24 66.00
N VAL A 5 7.98 45.81 64.74
CA VAL A 5 8.10 46.69 63.54
C VAL A 5 7.17 46.14 62.43
N GLU A 6 6.53 47.08 61.76
CA GLU A 6 5.44 47.03 60.77
C GLU A 6 5.83 46.51 59.37
N ASP A 7 4.85 46.06 58.59
CA ASP A 7 4.70 46.52 57.20
C ASP A 7 3.23 46.62 56.80
N SER A 8 2.95 47.65 56.00
CA SER A 8 1.65 48.21 55.64
C SER A 8 1.32 47.93 54.18
N SER A 9 0.11 47.43 53.90
CA SER A 9 -0.72 47.85 52.76
C SER A 9 -1.99 47.01 52.70
N GLY A 10 -3.09 47.58 53.20
CA GLY A 10 -4.43 47.05 52.94
C GLY A 10 -5.02 47.73 51.71
N GLN A 11 -5.45 46.93 50.73
CA GLN A 11 -6.62 47.24 49.90
C GLN A 11 -7.36 45.93 49.52
N PRO A 12 -8.71 45.97 49.43
CA PRO A 12 -9.53 44.78 49.28
C PRO A 12 -9.64 44.34 47.80
N PHE A 13 -9.83 43.04 47.58
CA PHE A 13 -10.15 42.47 46.27
C PHE A 13 -11.44 43.09 45.73
N SER A 14 -11.32 43.84 44.63
CA SER A 14 -12.44 44.28 43.81
C SER A 14 -12.65 43.31 42.64
N ARG A 15 -13.92 43.08 42.34
CA ARG A 15 -14.47 42.24 41.29
C ARG A 15 -13.98 42.71 39.92
N VAL A 16 -13.23 41.85 39.21
CA VAL A 16 -12.93 42.06 37.78
C VAL A 16 -14.08 41.48 36.97
N GLU A 17 -14.68 42.35 36.16
CA GLU A 17 -15.73 42.03 35.20
C GLU A 17 -15.19 41.14 34.07
N SER A 18 -16.10 40.43 33.42
CA SER A 18 -15.93 39.42 32.38
C SER A 18 -15.09 39.87 31.17
N ASP A 19 -13.96 39.21 30.93
CA ASP A 19 -13.27 39.21 29.63
C ASP A 19 -13.77 38.04 28.76
N GLU A 20 -14.90 38.24 28.07
CA GLU A 20 -15.24 37.48 26.87
C GLU A 20 -14.45 38.05 25.67
N ASP A 21 -13.15 37.78 25.51
CA ASP A 21 -12.45 38.01 24.22
C ASP A 21 -11.01 37.46 24.13
N ILE A 22 -10.75 36.22 24.57
CA ILE A 22 -9.43 35.56 24.40
C ILE A 22 -9.35 34.61 23.18
N PHE A 23 -10.48 34.30 22.51
CA PHE A 23 -10.52 33.29 21.44
C PHE A 23 -10.79 33.81 20.02
N LYS A 24 -10.81 35.12 19.77
CA LYS A 24 -11.10 35.66 18.43
C LYS A 24 -9.88 35.81 17.49
N GLU A 25 -8.65 35.80 18.00
CA GLU A 25 -7.51 36.30 17.19
C GLU A 25 -6.57 35.23 16.60
N THR A 26 -6.94 33.96 16.54
CA THR A 26 -6.03 32.89 16.04
C THR A 26 -6.56 32.00 14.91
N LYS A 27 -7.74 32.28 14.34
CA LYS A 27 -8.31 31.46 13.25
C LYS A 27 -8.04 31.95 11.81
N GLU A 28 -7.71 33.23 11.59
CA GLU A 28 -7.65 33.77 10.22
C GLU A 28 -6.26 33.79 9.55
N ASP A 29 -5.17 33.74 10.32
CA ASP A 29 -3.82 33.91 9.73
C ASP A 29 -3.11 32.61 9.32
N LEU A 30 -3.36 31.49 10.00
CA LEU A 30 -2.66 30.23 9.72
C LEU A 30 -3.20 29.49 8.49
N THR A 31 -4.50 29.63 8.21
CA THR A 31 -5.16 28.98 7.06
C THR A 31 -4.94 29.77 5.77
N SER A 32 -4.91 31.10 5.82
CA SER A 32 -4.72 31.96 4.65
C SER A 32 -3.27 31.95 4.14
N SER A 33 -2.28 31.84 5.04
CA SER A 33 -0.85 31.76 4.72
C SER A 33 -0.49 30.47 3.96
N LEU A 34 -1.00 29.33 4.43
CA LEU A 34 -0.76 28.03 3.78
C LEU A 34 -1.46 27.92 2.41
N PHE A 35 -2.63 28.53 2.25
CA PHE A 35 -3.38 28.52 0.99
C PHE A 35 -2.78 29.46 -0.07
N LYS A 36 -2.25 30.63 0.35
CA LYS A 36 -1.59 31.58 -0.56
C LYS A 36 -0.24 31.08 -1.07
N SER A 37 0.51 30.34 -0.25
CA SER A 37 1.80 29.75 -0.64
C SER A 37 1.64 28.65 -1.71
N ALA A 38 0.49 27.97 -1.75
CA ALA A 38 0.20 26.92 -2.72
C ALA A 38 -0.22 27.43 -4.12
N MET A 39 -0.49 28.74 -4.28
CA MET A 39 -1.11 29.31 -5.49
C MET A 39 -0.21 30.31 -6.26
N SER A 40 1.08 30.46 -5.92
CA SER A 40 1.99 31.33 -6.68
C SER A 40 2.79 30.58 -7.77
N ASN A 41 2.15 30.55 -8.95
CA ASN A 41 2.51 30.32 -10.37
C ASN A 41 4.01 30.27 -10.84
N PRO A 42 4.34 29.76 -12.06
CA PRO A 42 3.92 30.40 -13.33
C PRO A 42 3.59 29.48 -14.52
N ALA A 43 2.51 29.79 -15.26
CA ALA A 43 2.55 30.20 -16.68
C ALA A 43 1.14 30.20 -17.30
N ASP A 44 0.84 31.27 -18.02
CA ASP A 44 -0.46 31.67 -18.54
C ASP A 44 -1.07 30.72 -19.57
N LYS A 45 -2.39 30.50 -19.45
CA LYS A 45 -3.37 30.44 -20.54
C LYS A 45 -4.76 30.69 -19.96
N GLU A 46 -5.30 31.88 -20.22
CA GLU A 46 -6.69 32.22 -19.96
C GLU A 46 -7.62 31.24 -20.70
N ILE A 47 -8.58 30.65 -19.99
CA ILE A 47 -9.71 29.94 -20.56
C ILE A 47 -10.95 30.75 -20.20
N ASP A 48 -11.50 31.41 -21.21
CA ASP A 48 -12.76 32.15 -21.17
C ASP A 48 -13.93 31.14 -21.09
N LEU A 49 -14.77 31.27 -20.08
CA LEU A 49 -15.94 30.44 -19.84
C LEU A 49 -17.19 31.32 -19.78
N ASN A 50 -17.66 31.71 -20.96
CA ASN A 50 -19.05 32.08 -21.18
C ASN A 50 -19.47 31.46 -22.52
N ASP A 51 -20.17 30.33 -22.47
CA ASP A 51 -21.31 30.16 -23.34
C ASP A 51 -22.33 29.22 -22.71
N ASP A 52 -23.55 29.71 -22.76
CA ASP A 52 -24.78 29.33 -22.11
C ASP A 52 -25.53 28.37 -23.05
N GLU A 53 -25.76 27.13 -22.63
CA GLU A 53 -26.90 26.35 -23.15
C GLU A 53 -27.24 25.21 -22.19
N SER A 54 -28.40 25.35 -21.56
CA SER A 54 -29.06 24.30 -20.77
C SER A 54 -29.93 23.43 -21.70
N PRO A 55 -30.21 22.16 -21.30
CA PRO A 55 -31.60 21.93 -20.93
C PRO A 55 -31.81 20.96 -19.74
N SER A 56 -32.76 21.40 -18.89
CA SER A 56 -33.89 20.64 -18.34
C SER A 56 -33.63 19.48 -17.36
N VAL A 57 -33.79 19.84 -16.09
CA VAL A 57 -34.01 18.95 -14.93
C VAL A 57 -35.41 18.32 -14.98
N SER A 58 -35.51 17.02 -14.69
CA SER A 58 -36.75 16.34 -14.26
C SER A 58 -36.47 15.50 -13.01
N GLN A 59 -37.42 15.57 -12.07
CA GLN A 59 -37.33 15.17 -10.66
C GLN A 59 -37.21 13.64 -10.43
N PRO A 60 -36.75 13.20 -9.23
CA PRO A 60 -36.64 11.78 -8.89
C PRO A 60 -37.95 11.19 -8.35
N ILE A 61 -38.32 9.99 -8.81
CA ILE A 61 -39.41 9.17 -8.26
C ILE A 61 -38.79 7.98 -7.51
N ALA A 62 -39.24 7.76 -6.26
CA ALA A 62 -38.85 6.66 -5.39
C ALA A 62 -39.38 5.28 -5.89
N PRO A 63 -38.71 4.16 -5.59
CA PRO A 63 -39.07 2.85 -6.15
C PRO A 63 -40.18 2.15 -5.37
N THR A 64 -41.20 1.65 -6.09
CA THR A 64 -42.18 0.67 -5.62
C THR A 64 -41.81 -0.72 -6.12
N THR A 65 -41.88 -1.70 -5.22
CA THR A 65 -41.61 -3.13 -5.42
C THR A 65 -42.70 -3.82 -6.24
N ALA A 66 -42.35 -4.56 -7.30
CA ALA A 66 -43.02 -5.79 -7.77
C ALA A 66 -42.29 -6.37 -8.98
N GLY A 67 -42.20 -7.71 -9.05
CA GLY A 67 -41.33 -8.44 -9.96
C GLY A 67 -41.73 -8.43 -11.43
N GLY A 68 -40.72 -8.63 -12.27
CA GLY A 68 -40.81 -8.92 -13.70
C GLY A 68 -39.47 -9.48 -14.16
N GLN A 69 -39.49 -10.70 -14.70
CA GLN A 69 -38.32 -11.35 -15.30
C GLN A 69 -37.83 -10.54 -16.50
N GLU A 70 -36.55 -10.16 -16.50
CA GLU A 70 -35.87 -9.61 -17.67
C GLU A 70 -34.98 -10.67 -18.37
N PRO A 71 -34.86 -10.58 -19.71
CA PRO A 71 -34.42 -11.68 -20.55
C PRO A 71 -32.90 -11.86 -20.57
N LEU A 72 -32.52 -13.11 -20.83
CA LEU A 72 -31.17 -13.60 -21.00
C LEU A 72 -30.49 -12.93 -22.21
N ASN A 73 -29.83 -11.79 -22.01
CA ASN A 73 -28.94 -11.21 -23.01
C ASN A 73 -27.50 -11.70 -22.81
N GLN A 74 -27.11 -12.67 -23.65
CA GLN A 74 -25.73 -13.07 -23.87
C GLN A 74 -24.96 -11.94 -24.58
N ALA A 75 -24.35 -11.07 -23.78
CA ALA A 75 -23.16 -10.30 -24.17
C ALA A 75 -22.02 -10.78 -23.26
N GLY A 76 -20.83 -11.02 -23.84
CA GLY A 76 -19.71 -11.76 -23.24
C GLY A 76 -19.46 -11.42 -21.77
N SER A 77 -19.72 -12.38 -20.88
CA SER A 77 -19.39 -12.30 -19.47
C SER A 77 -17.90 -12.02 -19.32
N GLU A 78 -17.51 -10.77 -19.02
CA GLU A 78 -16.16 -10.48 -18.56
C GLU A 78 -15.83 -11.43 -17.41
N GLY A 79 -14.69 -12.13 -17.53
CA GLY A 79 -14.24 -13.05 -16.51
C GLY A 79 -13.93 -12.27 -15.24
N TYR A 80 -14.69 -12.47 -14.16
CA TYR A 80 -14.39 -11.92 -12.84
C TYR A 80 -13.73 -13.00 -11.98
N ILE A 81 -12.78 -12.57 -11.16
CA ILE A 81 -12.20 -13.35 -10.08
C ILE A 81 -12.10 -12.45 -8.86
N LYS A 82 -12.65 -12.92 -7.73
CA LYS A 82 -12.57 -12.24 -6.44
C LYS A 82 -11.98 -13.20 -5.43
N ILE A 83 -10.93 -12.77 -4.76
CA ILE A 83 -10.23 -13.56 -3.75
C ILE A 83 -10.38 -12.86 -2.41
N SER A 84 -10.79 -13.58 -1.38
CA SER A 84 -10.85 -13.08 -0.01
C SER A 84 -10.01 -13.96 0.90
N VAL A 85 -9.29 -13.35 1.83
CA VAL A 85 -8.44 -14.07 2.80
C VAL A 85 -9.04 -13.88 4.18
N ALA A 86 -9.56 -14.96 4.77
CA ALA A 86 -10.16 -14.92 6.10
C ALA A 86 -9.11 -14.96 7.22
N GLU A 87 -9.56 -14.72 8.45
CA GLU A 87 -8.73 -14.73 9.66
C GLU A 87 -7.88 -15.99 9.78
N PRO A 88 -6.60 -15.85 10.19
CA PRO A 88 -5.72 -16.99 10.27
C PRO A 88 -6.06 -17.87 11.47
N LYS A 89 -5.93 -19.17 11.25
CA LYS A 89 -6.01 -20.18 12.30
C LYS A 89 -4.60 -20.59 12.71
N LYS A 90 -4.35 -20.67 14.01
CA LYS A 90 -3.11 -21.26 14.53
C LYS A 90 -3.22 -22.79 14.41
N VAL A 91 -2.24 -23.41 13.77
CA VAL A 91 -2.15 -24.86 13.60
C VAL A 91 -0.86 -25.35 14.25
N GLY A 92 -0.94 -26.46 14.98
CA GLY A 92 0.18 -27.06 15.71
C GLY A 92 0.29 -26.60 17.17
N ASP A 93 1.13 -27.30 17.93
CA ASP A 93 1.34 -27.06 19.37
C ASP A 93 2.79 -26.66 19.68
N GLY A 94 2.98 -25.85 20.72
CA GLY A 94 4.28 -25.35 21.18
C GLY A 94 5.07 -24.54 20.14
N MET A 95 6.40 -24.74 20.11
CA MET A 95 7.35 -24.03 19.24
C MET A 95 7.22 -24.36 17.75
N SER A 96 6.40 -25.35 17.39
CA SER A 96 6.17 -25.77 16.00
C SER A 96 4.92 -25.16 15.36
N SER A 97 4.20 -24.31 16.10
CA SER A 97 2.95 -23.72 15.63
C SER A 97 3.15 -22.70 14.50
N TYR A 98 2.22 -22.70 13.54
CA TYR A 98 2.22 -21.77 12.41
C TYR A 98 0.81 -21.25 12.11
N LEU A 99 0.73 -20.10 11.45
CA LEU A 99 -0.52 -19.49 11.03
C LEU A 99 -0.88 -19.94 9.61
N VAL A 100 -2.13 -20.38 9.43
CA VAL A 100 -2.72 -20.66 8.12
C VAL A 100 -3.88 -19.72 7.83
N TYR A 101 -4.01 -19.31 6.58
CA TYR A 101 -5.04 -18.43 6.09
C TYR A 101 -6.02 -19.23 5.22
N ARG A 102 -7.31 -19.00 5.42
CA ARG A 102 -8.34 -19.55 4.55
C ARG A 102 -8.54 -18.61 3.37
N VAL A 103 -8.15 -19.07 2.19
CA VAL A 103 -8.29 -18.34 0.92
C VAL A 103 -9.56 -18.82 0.23
N VAL A 104 -10.50 -17.91 0.01
CA VAL A 104 -11.75 -18.16 -0.71
C VAL A 104 -11.69 -17.44 -2.04
N THR A 105 -11.80 -18.21 -3.12
CA THR A 105 -11.81 -17.69 -4.49
C THR A 105 -13.17 -17.90 -5.10
N ARG A 106 -13.75 -16.84 -5.67
CA ARG A 106 -15.00 -16.88 -6.43
C ARG A 106 -14.74 -16.37 -7.85
N THR A 107 -15.11 -17.15 -8.85
CA THR A 107 -14.79 -16.85 -10.25
C THR A 107 -15.81 -17.45 -11.23
N ASN A 108 -16.03 -16.78 -12.35
CA ASN A 108 -16.80 -17.30 -13.50
C ASN A 108 -15.87 -17.74 -14.65
N ILE A 109 -14.55 -17.69 -14.44
CA ILE A 109 -13.55 -17.98 -15.47
C ILE A 109 -13.46 -19.48 -15.72
N ARG A 110 -13.66 -19.89 -16.98
CA ARG A 110 -13.85 -21.30 -17.38
C ARG A 110 -12.64 -22.21 -17.22
N PHE A 111 -11.43 -21.66 -17.08
CA PHE A 111 -10.23 -22.48 -16.87
C PHE A 111 -10.01 -22.88 -15.41
N PHE A 112 -10.83 -22.39 -14.47
CA PHE A 112 -10.85 -22.90 -13.10
C PHE A 112 -11.81 -24.07 -12.95
N SER A 113 -11.42 -25.03 -12.11
CA SER A 113 -12.17 -26.28 -11.91
C SER A 113 -13.53 -26.07 -11.22
N LYS A 114 -13.64 -25.07 -10.34
CA LYS A 114 -14.86 -24.75 -9.57
C LYS A 114 -15.11 -23.24 -9.58
N GLN A 115 -16.36 -22.83 -9.48
CA GLN A 115 -16.74 -21.41 -9.36
C GLN A 115 -16.45 -20.84 -7.96
N GLU A 116 -16.44 -21.69 -6.94
CA GLU A 116 -16.03 -21.35 -5.58
C GLU A 116 -15.02 -22.39 -5.08
N MET A 117 -13.86 -21.90 -4.62
CA MET A 117 -12.75 -22.70 -4.15
C MET A 117 -12.31 -22.19 -2.79
N VAL A 118 -12.09 -23.10 -1.85
CA VAL A 118 -11.70 -22.77 -0.49
C VAL A 118 -10.46 -23.60 -0.16
N VAL A 119 -9.32 -22.93 -0.01
CA VAL A 119 -8.04 -23.57 0.30
C VAL A 119 -7.41 -22.97 1.54
N THR A 120 -6.58 -23.76 2.20
CA THR A 120 -5.82 -23.31 3.38
C THR A 120 -4.36 -23.16 3.00
N ARG A 121 -3.77 -21.99 3.28
CA ARG A 121 -2.40 -21.64 2.88
C ARG A 121 -1.65 -21.00 4.04
N ARG A 122 -0.40 -21.40 4.25
CA ARG A 122 0.49 -20.72 5.21
C ARG A 122 1.23 -19.58 4.50
N PHE A 123 1.70 -18.61 5.28
CA PHE A 123 2.41 -17.44 4.74
C PHE A 123 3.58 -17.80 3.79
N SER A 124 4.34 -18.85 4.10
CA SER A 124 5.45 -19.31 3.25
C SER A 124 5.02 -19.79 1.86
N ASP A 125 3.78 -20.25 1.69
CA ASP A 125 3.28 -20.71 0.39
C ASP A 125 3.06 -19.52 -0.54
N PHE A 126 2.59 -18.39 -0.01
CA PHE A 126 2.46 -17.13 -0.76
C PHE A 126 3.83 -16.62 -1.23
N LEU A 127 4.84 -16.70 -0.36
CA LEU A 127 6.21 -16.35 -0.74
C LEU A 127 6.76 -17.30 -1.81
N GLY A 128 6.46 -18.60 -1.70
CA GLY A 128 6.85 -19.60 -2.70
C GLY A 128 6.23 -19.30 -4.06
N LEU A 129 4.93 -19.00 -4.11
CA LEU A 129 4.23 -18.56 -5.31
C LEU A 129 4.89 -17.32 -5.91
N HIS A 130 5.13 -16.28 -5.12
CA HIS A 130 5.77 -15.05 -5.58
C HIS A 130 7.15 -15.32 -6.21
N THR A 131 8.00 -16.11 -5.55
CA THR A 131 9.33 -16.47 -6.08
C THR A 131 9.23 -17.18 -7.42
N LYS A 132 8.32 -18.16 -7.57
CA LYS A 132 8.10 -18.87 -8.83
C LYS A 132 7.64 -17.92 -9.95
N LEU A 133 6.71 -17.01 -9.65
CA LEU A 133 6.24 -16.02 -10.62
C LEU A 133 7.35 -15.04 -11.03
N MET A 134 8.16 -14.58 -10.07
CA MET A 134 9.32 -13.72 -10.34
C MET A 134 10.33 -14.42 -11.26
N GLU A 135 10.71 -15.66 -10.96
CA GLU A 135 11.65 -16.44 -11.79
C GLU A 135 11.14 -16.60 -13.22
N LYS A 136 9.84 -16.86 -13.40
CA LYS A 136 9.22 -17.09 -14.72
C LYS A 136 9.02 -15.82 -15.56
N TYR A 137 8.68 -14.70 -14.93
CA TYR A 137 8.10 -13.54 -15.63
C TYR A 137 8.90 -12.25 -15.50
N LEU A 138 9.72 -12.07 -14.46
CA LEU A 138 10.47 -10.83 -14.25
C LEU A 138 11.46 -10.58 -15.39
N HIS A 139 12.26 -11.59 -15.76
CA HIS A 139 13.22 -11.51 -16.87
C HIS A 139 12.56 -11.30 -18.25
N LYS A 140 11.22 -11.44 -18.33
CA LYS A 140 10.43 -11.19 -19.54
C LYS A 140 9.80 -9.79 -19.53
N GLY A 141 10.07 -8.97 -18.52
CA GLY A 141 9.57 -7.60 -18.42
C GLY A 141 8.15 -7.48 -17.88
N ARG A 142 7.63 -8.49 -17.16
CA ARG A 142 6.29 -8.46 -16.55
C ARG A 142 6.35 -7.96 -15.11
N ILE A 143 5.39 -7.12 -14.72
CA ILE A 143 5.34 -6.57 -13.36
C ILE A 143 4.65 -7.59 -12.44
N VAL A 144 5.43 -8.24 -11.58
CA VAL A 144 4.91 -9.15 -10.56
C VAL A 144 4.57 -8.34 -9.29
N PRO A 145 3.34 -8.42 -8.76
CA PRO A 145 2.98 -7.71 -7.53
C PRO A 145 3.90 -8.06 -6.36
N PRO A 146 4.28 -7.09 -5.51
CA PRO A 146 5.16 -7.35 -4.38
C PRO A 146 4.51 -8.32 -3.40
N ALA A 147 5.28 -9.29 -2.91
CA ALA A 147 4.83 -10.11 -1.79
C ALA A 147 4.79 -9.30 -0.49
N PRO A 148 3.84 -9.59 0.43
CA PRO A 148 3.82 -8.96 1.74
C PRO A 148 5.09 -9.27 2.53
N ASP A 149 5.59 -8.27 3.26
CA ASP A 149 6.83 -8.37 4.03
C ASP A 149 6.79 -9.53 5.04
N LYS A 150 7.85 -10.35 5.02
CA LYS A 150 8.17 -11.26 6.13
C LYS A 150 8.66 -10.39 7.30
N ASN A 151 7.73 -9.72 7.99
CA ASN A 151 8.04 -8.94 9.20
C ASN A 151 8.65 -9.85 10.27
N LEU A 152 9.97 -10.05 10.22
CA LEU A 152 10.76 -10.80 11.20
C LEU A 152 10.73 -10.11 12.57
N VAL A 153 10.59 -8.78 12.58
CA VAL A 153 10.41 -7.98 13.79
C VAL A 153 9.09 -8.32 14.49
N GLY A 154 8.05 -8.69 13.74
CA GLY A 154 6.76 -9.13 14.30
C GLY A 154 6.81 -10.54 14.87
N THR A 155 7.53 -11.48 14.25
CA THR A 155 7.66 -12.86 14.77
C THR A 155 8.57 -12.97 15.99
N THR A 156 9.62 -12.16 16.10
CA THR A 156 10.45 -12.13 17.31
C THR A 156 9.76 -11.34 18.43
N LYS A 157 8.97 -10.30 18.11
CA LYS A 157 8.05 -9.69 19.09
C LYS A 157 6.91 -10.62 19.50
N LEU A 158 6.35 -11.45 18.62
CA LEU A 158 5.26 -12.39 18.96
C LEU A 158 5.63 -13.36 20.10
N VAL A 159 6.93 -13.67 20.27
CA VAL A 159 7.42 -14.52 21.37
C VAL A 159 7.79 -13.73 22.63
N ILE A 160 8.08 -12.42 22.50
CA ILE A 160 8.51 -11.56 23.62
C ILE A 160 7.36 -10.67 24.16
N SER A 161 6.35 -10.36 23.34
CA SER A 161 5.23 -9.48 23.70
C SER A 161 4.10 -10.18 24.44
N GLN A 162 4.10 -11.53 24.49
CA GLN A 162 3.17 -12.28 25.35
C GLN A 162 3.33 -11.94 26.83
N GLN A 163 4.47 -11.40 27.26
CA GLN A 163 4.75 -11.20 28.69
C GLN A 163 4.62 -9.77 29.20
N VAL A 164 4.46 -8.74 28.34
CA VAL A 164 4.54 -7.34 28.84
C VAL A 164 3.46 -6.38 28.30
N THR A 165 2.87 -6.58 27.11
CA THR A 165 1.87 -5.63 26.58
C THR A 165 0.85 -6.28 25.62
N GLY A 166 -0.32 -6.63 26.16
CA GLY A 166 -1.64 -6.58 25.50
C GLY A 166 -1.86 -7.33 24.17
N GLU A 167 -2.91 -8.18 24.15
CA GLU A 167 -3.42 -8.94 23.01
C GLU A 167 -3.66 -8.10 21.72
N ALA A 168 -3.90 -6.79 21.85
CA ALA A 168 -4.18 -5.86 20.75
C ALA A 168 -3.08 -5.80 19.66
N ASN A 169 -1.80 -5.85 20.03
CA ASN A 169 -0.71 -5.75 19.05
C ASN A 169 -0.59 -7.00 18.16
N THR A 170 -1.11 -8.14 18.62
CA THR A 170 -1.07 -9.41 17.86
C THR A 170 -2.19 -9.47 16.83
N ALA A 171 -3.39 -9.00 17.20
CA ALA A 171 -4.56 -8.92 16.31
C ALA A 171 -4.30 -7.94 15.15
N ASP A 172 -3.82 -6.72 15.44
CA ASP A 172 -3.51 -5.71 14.43
C ASP A 172 -2.48 -6.21 13.39
N PHE A 173 -1.48 -6.96 13.83
CA PHE A 173 -0.45 -7.52 12.96
C PHE A 173 -0.98 -8.64 12.06
N VAL A 174 -1.78 -9.54 12.64
CA VAL A 174 -2.44 -10.63 11.93
C VAL A 174 -3.36 -10.07 10.86
N GLU A 175 -4.15 -9.06 11.22
CA GLU A 175 -5.09 -8.42 10.31
C GLU A 175 -4.36 -7.67 9.20
N LYS A 176 -3.37 -6.83 9.52
CA LYS A 176 -2.49 -6.19 8.51
C LYS A 176 -1.95 -7.18 7.49
N ARG A 177 -1.46 -8.32 7.95
CA ARG A 177 -0.95 -9.36 7.07
C ARG A 177 -2.06 -9.99 6.21
N ARG A 178 -3.24 -10.26 6.76
CA ARG A 178 -4.40 -10.78 6.04
C ARG A 178 -4.79 -9.85 4.88
N TRP A 179 -4.93 -8.56 5.15
CA TRP A 179 -5.24 -7.53 4.15
C TRP A 179 -4.18 -7.47 3.03
N ALA A 180 -2.90 -7.50 3.39
CA ALA A 180 -1.82 -7.48 2.41
C ALA A 180 -1.79 -8.74 1.52
N LEU A 181 -2.05 -9.92 2.09
CA LEU A 181 -2.15 -11.17 1.33
C LEU A 181 -3.34 -11.15 0.35
N GLU A 182 -4.49 -10.65 0.80
CA GLU A 182 -5.67 -10.50 -0.04
C GLU A 182 -5.40 -9.56 -1.22
N ARG A 183 -4.77 -8.42 -0.95
CA ARG A 183 -4.40 -7.45 -1.99
C ARG A 183 -3.41 -8.03 -3.01
N TYR A 184 -2.39 -8.74 -2.52
CA TYR A 184 -1.42 -9.45 -3.36
C TYR A 184 -2.11 -10.45 -4.30
N LEU A 185 -3.01 -11.29 -3.78
CA LEU A 185 -3.73 -12.29 -4.59
C LEU A 185 -4.66 -11.64 -5.61
N ASN A 186 -5.47 -10.66 -5.21
CA ASN A 186 -6.37 -9.97 -6.15
C ASN A 186 -5.59 -9.24 -7.25
N ARG A 187 -4.44 -8.64 -6.93
CA ARG A 187 -3.60 -7.99 -7.95
C ARG A 187 -2.95 -8.99 -8.89
N THR A 188 -2.49 -10.13 -8.38
CA THR A 188 -1.99 -11.22 -9.21
C THR A 188 -3.08 -11.75 -10.14
N ALA A 189 -4.29 -11.91 -9.62
CA ALA A 189 -5.47 -12.35 -10.36
C ALA A 189 -5.97 -11.32 -11.39
N SER A 190 -5.69 -10.03 -11.20
CA SER A 190 -6.01 -8.98 -12.17
C SER A 190 -5.11 -9.01 -13.41
N HIS A 191 -3.97 -9.73 -13.35
CA HIS A 191 -3.02 -9.81 -14.46
C HIS A 191 -3.36 -10.99 -15.36
N PRO A 192 -3.70 -10.77 -16.65
CA PRO A 192 -4.16 -11.87 -17.52
C PRO A 192 -3.18 -13.04 -17.61
N ILE A 193 -1.87 -12.75 -17.67
CA ILE A 193 -0.82 -13.77 -17.75
C ILE A 193 -0.60 -14.45 -16.39
N LEU A 194 -0.49 -13.71 -15.29
CA LEU A 194 -0.26 -14.32 -13.97
C LEU A 194 -1.49 -15.09 -13.48
N GLN A 195 -2.70 -14.63 -13.79
CA GLN A 195 -3.97 -15.30 -13.52
C GLN A 195 -4.04 -16.66 -14.24
N ALA A 196 -3.47 -16.74 -15.44
CA ALA A 196 -3.43 -17.96 -16.23
C ALA A 196 -2.26 -18.89 -15.87
N ASP A 197 -1.33 -18.47 -14.99
CA ASP A 197 -0.17 -19.27 -14.65
C ASP A 197 -0.55 -20.55 -13.88
N PRO A 198 0.02 -21.72 -14.25
CA PRO A 198 -0.27 -22.99 -13.57
C PRO A 198 0.02 -22.98 -12.07
N ASP A 199 1.10 -22.34 -11.59
CA ASP A 199 1.41 -22.29 -10.16
C ASP A 199 0.39 -21.43 -9.40
N PHE A 200 -0.11 -20.36 -10.02
CA PHE A 200 -1.16 -19.52 -9.42
C PHE A 200 -2.48 -20.29 -9.32
N ARG A 201 -2.85 -21.04 -10.35
CA ARG A 201 -4.05 -21.88 -10.34
C ARG A 201 -3.95 -23.00 -9.31
N GLU A 202 -2.83 -23.73 -9.30
CA GLU A 202 -2.57 -24.76 -8.29
C GLU A 202 -2.64 -24.18 -6.88
N PHE A 203 -2.09 -22.98 -6.67
CA PHE A 203 -2.17 -22.29 -5.38
C PHE A 203 -3.62 -22.02 -4.94
N LEU A 204 -4.55 -21.75 -5.85
CA LEU A 204 -5.95 -21.47 -5.52
C LEU A 204 -6.84 -22.72 -5.49
N GLU A 205 -6.49 -23.79 -6.21
CA GLU A 205 -7.31 -25.00 -6.37
C GLU A 205 -6.91 -26.16 -5.45
N LEU A 206 -5.62 -26.30 -5.12
CA LEU A 206 -5.14 -27.50 -4.46
C LEU A 206 -5.61 -27.57 -3.00
N GLU A 207 -6.54 -28.46 -2.68
CA GLU A 207 -7.06 -28.59 -1.31
C GLU A 207 -6.02 -29.16 -0.32
N SER A 208 -5.01 -29.89 -0.80
CA SER A 208 -3.91 -30.40 0.02
C SER A 208 -2.91 -29.31 0.43
N GLU A 209 -2.16 -29.56 1.50
CA GLU A 209 -1.00 -28.73 1.84
C GLU A 209 0.00 -28.76 0.68
N LEU A 210 0.35 -27.58 0.18
CA LEU A 210 1.42 -27.46 -0.82
C LEU A 210 2.71 -28.00 -0.18
N PRO A 211 3.51 -28.80 -0.91
CA PRO A 211 4.81 -29.25 -0.43
C PRO A 211 5.56 -28.06 0.15
N ARG A 212 6.16 -28.27 1.33
CA ARG A 212 6.95 -27.22 1.98
C ARG A 212 7.84 -26.60 0.91
N ALA A 213 7.65 -25.32 0.58
CA ALA A 213 8.56 -24.62 -0.32
C ALA A 213 9.97 -24.80 0.26
N THR A 214 10.72 -25.76 -0.29
CA THR A 214 11.99 -26.25 0.27
C THR A 214 13.06 -25.18 0.17
N ASN A 215 12.81 -24.16 -0.66
CA ASN A 215 13.59 -22.94 -0.79
C ASN A 215 13.24 -21.85 0.25
N THR A 216 12.20 -22.02 1.07
CA THR A 216 11.83 -21.04 2.12
C THR A 216 12.49 -21.37 3.48
N SER A 217 12.92 -22.63 3.69
CA SER A 217 13.75 -23.03 4.83
C SER A 217 15.14 -22.40 4.80
N ALA A 218 15.61 -22.00 3.62
CA ALA A 218 16.82 -21.20 3.48
C ALA A 218 16.63 -19.76 3.96
N ILE A 219 15.40 -19.25 4.15
CA ILE A 219 15.15 -17.91 4.74
C ILE A 219 15.16 -17.98 6.28
N SER A 220 16.05 -18.81 6.83
CA SER A 220 16.54 -18.81 8.20
C SER A 220 18.03 -18.45 8.11
N GLY A 221 18.40 -17.24 8.51
CA GLY A 221 19.79 -16.75 8.58
C GLY A 221 20.55 -16.57 7.25
N ALA A 222 20.61 -17.58 6.38
CA ALA A 222 21.52 -17.66 5.23
C ALA A 222 20.90 -17.28 3.87
N GLY A 223 19.58 -17.41 3.70
CA GLY A 223 18.85 -17.03 2.48
C GLY A 223 18.31 -15.59 2.51
N VAL A 224 18.19 -15.01 3.71
CA VAL A 224 18.11 -13.54 3.86
C VAL A 224 19.40 -12.93 3.34
N LEU A 225 20.55 -13.57 3.55
CA LEU A 225 21.81 -13.19 2.92
C LEU A 225 21.78 -13.30 1.39
N ARG A 226 20.99 -14.18 0.76
CA ARG A 226 20.81 -14.17 -0.71
C ARG A 226 19.89 -13.04 -1.20
N LEU A 227 18.90 -12.63 -0.41
CA LEU A 227 18.06 -11.46 -0.69
C LEU A 227 18.81 -10.14 -0.41
N PHE A 228 19.62 -10.07 0.65
CA PHE A 228 20.54 -8.96 0.93
C PHE A 228 21.78 -8.98 0.04
N ASN A 229 22.21 -10.13 -0.50
CA ASN A 229 23.19 -10.19 -1.59
C ASN A 229 22.58 -9.76 -2.93
N ARG A 230 21.25 -9.70 -3.07
CA ARG A 230 20.59 -9.00 -4.17
C ARG A 230 20.67 -7.47 -3.97
N VAL A 231 20.65 -6.99 -2.73
CA VAL A 231 21.07 -5.61 -2.39
C VAL A 231 22.59 -5.45 -2.59
N GLY A 232 23.38 -6.52 -2.42
CA GLY A 232 24.80 -6.64 -2.79
C GLY A 232 25.08 -6.54 -4.29
N GLU A 233 24.29 -7.21 -5.13
CA GLU A 233 24.29 -7.07 -6.59
C GLU A 233 23.73 -5.70 -7.02
N THR A 234 22.90 -5.09 -6.17
CA THR A 234 22.48 -3.69 -6.30
C THR A 234 23.63 -2.72 -6.01
N VAL A 235 24.75 -3.15 -5.42
CA VAL A 235 25.97 -2.31 -5.27
C VAL A 235 26.85 -2.36 -6.52
N ASN A 236 26.62 -3.32 -7.44
CA ASN A 236 27.07 -3.20 -8.83
C ASN A 236 26.20 -2.24 -9.67
N LYS A 237 25.24 -1.51 -9.06
CA LYS A 237 24.50 -0.41 -9.72
C LYS A 237 25.38 0.78 -10.14
N MET A 238 26.65 0.83 -9.76
CA MET A 238 27.58 1.83 -10.26
C MET A 238 28.59 1.17 -11.21
N THR A 239 28.34 1.22 -12.53
CA THR A 239 29.35 1.57 -13.55
C THR A 239 28.85 1.42 -14.99
N PHE A 240 27.78 0.68 -15.26
CA PHE A 240 27.22 0.64 -16.62
C PHE A 240 26.16 1.72 -16.80
N LYS A 241 26.59 2.91 -17.26
CA LYS A 241 25.67 3.94 -17.74
C LYS A 241 25.19 3.51 -19.13
N MET A 242 24.04 2.85 -19.19
CA MET A 242 23.34 2.68 -20.47
C MET A 242 22.98 4.08 -20.97
N GLU A 243 23.48 4.45 -22.14
CA GLU A 243 23.00 5.64 -22.83
C GLU A 243 21.58 5.33 -23.31
N GLU A 244 20.59 5.87 -22.61
CA GLU A 244 19.18 5.61 -22.90
C GLU A 244 18.82 6.31 -24.22
N ALA A 245 18.84 5.55 -25.31
CA ALA A 245 18.46 6.06 -26.62
C ALA A 245 16.93 6.17 -26.80
N ASP A 246 16.14 5.52 -25.94
CA ASP A 246 14.68 5.56 -25.98
C ASP A 246 14.15 6.59 -24.97
N SER A 247 13.76 7.76 -25.49
CA SER A 247 13.24 8.88 -24.70
C SER A 247 12.03 8.49 -23.83
N TRP A 248 11.27 7.47 -24.23
CA TRP A 248 10.16 6.96 -23.43
C TRP A 248 10.65 6.37 -22.11
N PHE A 249 11.72 5.57 -22.12
CA PHE A 249 12.25 4.94 -20.90
C PHE A 249 12.91 5.97 -19.98
N GLU A 250 13.56 6.99 -20.54
CA GLU A 250 14.12 8.10 -19.76
C GLU A 250 13.00 8.85 -19.02
N GLU A 251 11.96 9.29 -19.75
CA GLU A 251 10.80 9.99 -19.18
C GLU A 251 10.10 9.14 -18.12
N LYS A 252 9.81 7.85 -18.41
CA LYS A 252 9.11 6.97 -17.47
C LYS A 252 9.94 6.61 -16.26
N THR A 253 11.27 6.52 -16.39
CA THR A 253 12.15 6.32 -15.24
C THR A 253 12.09 7.52 -14.31
N GLN A 254 12.21 8.74 -14.84
CA GLN A 254 12.10 9.96 -14.06
C GLN A 254 10.71 10.09 -13.40
N GLN A 255 9.63 9.77 -14.13
CA GLN A 255 8.27 9.78 -13.61
C GLN A 255 8.11 8.82 -12.41
N ILE A 256 8.62 7.59 -12.52
CA ILE A 256 8.54 6.58 -11.47
C ILE A 256 9.42 6.94 -10.26
N GLU A 257 10.58 7.55 -10.46
CA GLU A 257 11.42 8.04 -9.37
C GLU A 257 10.76 9.19 -8.60
N ALA A 258 10.17 10.14 -9.31
CA ALA A 258 9.41 11.23 -8.71
C ALA A 258 8.21 10.71 -7.92
N LEU A 259 7.45 9.77 -8.51
CA LEU A 259 6.30 9.15 -7.86
C LEU A 259 6.69 8.37 -6.60
N ASP A 260 7.78 7.60 -6.63
CA ASP A 260 8.30 6.88 -5.45
C ASP A 260 8.65 7.86 -4.32
N ALA A 261 9.35 8.94 -4.64
CA ALA A 261 9.72 9.96 -3.65
C ALA A 261 8.49 10.64 -3.03
N GLN A 262 7.50 10.99 -3.86
CA GLN A 262 6.26 11.62 -3.41
C GLN A 262 5.42 10.67 -2.54
N LEU A 263 5.25 9.41 -2.96
CA LEU A 263 4.47 8.44 -2.21
C LEU A 263 5.12 8.06 -0.88
N ARG A 264 6.46 8.02 -0.79
CA ARG A 264 7.15 7.81 0.49
C ARG A 264 6.90 8.95 1.47
N ARG A 265 6.92 10.20 1.00
CA ARG A 265 6.59 11.37 1.83
C ARG A 265 5.13 11.32 2.29
N LEU A 266 4.21 11.02 1.36
CA LEU A 266 2.79 10.88 1.69
C LEU A 266 2.58 9.75 2.71
N GLN A 267 3.18 8.58 2.48
CA GLN A 267 3.06 7.43 3.38
C GLN A 267 3.54 7.76 4.79
N SER A 268 4.70 8.43 4.93
CA SER A 268 5.19 8.89 6.23
C SER A 268 4.24 9.89 6.91
N SER A 269 3.64 10.81 6.14
CA SER A 269 2.62 11.73 6.66
C SER A 269 1.35 11.00 7.12
N THR A 270 0.90 9.98 6.38
CA THR A 270 -0.27 9.19 6.75
C THR A 270 -0.02 8.24 7.93
N GLU A 271 1.21 7.75 8.11
CA GLU A 271 1.61 7.03 9.32
C GLU A 271 1.54 7.94 10.55
N ALA A 272 2.08 9.16 10.43
CA ALA A 272 1.99 10.15 11.50
C ALA A 272 0.53 10.50 11.83
N LEU A 273 -0.32 10.68 10.82
CA LEU A 273 -1.76 10.91 11.00
C LEU A 273 -2.42 9.79 11.81
N ALA A 274 -2.22 8.53 11.42
CA ALA A 274 -2.80 7.37 12.11
C ALA A 274 -2.31 7.27 13.56
N LEU A 275 -1.01 7.56 13.80
CA LEU A 275 -0.45 7.57 15.15
C LEU A 275 -1.06 8.67 16.03
N GLN A 276 -1.17 9.89 15.50
CA GLN A 276 -1.76 11.02 16.22
C GLN A 276 -3.26 10.81 16.49
N ARG A 277 -3.99 10.20 15.55
CA ARG A 277 -5.40 9.81 15.76
C ARG A 277 -5.55 8.78 16.88
N LYS A 278 -4.62 7.84 16.97
CA LYS A 278 -4.59 6.84 18.06
C LYS A 278 -4.30 7.47 19.41
N GLU A 279 -3.37 8.41 19.45
CA GLU A 279 -3.07 9.20 20.66
C GLU A 279 -4.26 10.04 21.11
N LEU A 280 -4.99 10.65 20.17
CA LEU A 280 -6.25 11.34 20.44
C LEU A 280 -7.25 10.40 21.10
N ALA A 281 -7.50 9.21 20.50
CA ALA A 281 -8.41 8.23 21.07
C ALA A 281 -8.02 7.79 22.50
N GLN A 282 -6.73 7.61 22.76
CA GLN A 282 -6.23 7.26 24.09
C GLN A 282 -6.43 8.38 25.11
N THR A 283 -6.20 9.64 24.70
CA THR A 283 -6.40 10.82 25.53
C THR A 283 -7.89 11.00 25.84
N THR A 284 -8.77 10.83 24.84
CA THR A 284 -10.23 10.83 25.01
C THR A 284 -10.68 9.78 26.03
N SER A 285 -10.18 8.53 25.94
CA SER A 285 -10.49 7.50 26.95
C SER A 285 -10.03 7.90 28.36
N THR A 286 -8.87 8.55 28.47
CA THR A 286 -8.34 9.01 29.77
C THR A 286 -9.17 10.14 30.35
N PHE A 287 -9.63 11.05 29.49
CA PHE A 287 -10.55 12.12 29.86
C PHE A 287 -11.90 11.55 30.33
N ALA A 288 -12.48 10.60 29.60
CA ALA A 288 -13.72 9.92 29.98
C ALA A 288 -13.63 9.31 31.39
N LYS A 289 -12.55 8.57 31.67
CA LYS A 289 -12.30 7.98 32.99
C LYS A 289 -12.13 9.04 34.09
N SER A 290 -11.44 10.12 33.79
CA SER A 290 -11.26 11.23 34.73
C SER A 290 -12.58 11.92 35.05
N ALA A 291 -13.45 12.13 34.05
CA ALA A 291 -14.78 12.70 34.23
C ALA A 291 -15.68 11.80 35.10
N ALA A 292 -15.64 10.48 34.89
CA ALA A 292 -16.33 9.52 35.74
C ALA A 292 -15.81 9.57 37.19
N LEU A 293 -14.50 9.61 37.40
CA LEU A 293 -13.94 9.72 38.75
C LEU A 293 -14.36 11.03 39.43
N LEU A 294 -14.32 12.16 38.72
CA LEU A 294 -14.76 13.45 39.26
C LEU A 294 -16.23 13.42 39.66
N SER A 295 -17.08 12.74 38.88
CA SER A 295 -18.50 12.59 39.22
C SER A 295 -18.74 11.91 40.58
N THR A 296 -17.83 11.03 41.02
CA THR A 296 -17.93 10.35 42.32
C THR A 296 -17.51 11.22 43.50
N CYS A 297 -16.77 12.29 43.24
CA CYS A 297 -16.33 13.26 44.26
C CYS A 297 -17.28 14.45 44.39
N GLU A 298 -18.19 14.63 43.42
CA GLU A 298 -19.07 15.79 43.33
C GLU A 298 -20.29 15.65 44.26
N GLU A 299 -20.57 16.68 45.04
CA GLU A 299 -21.68 16.67 46.01
C GLU A 299 -23.01 17.08 45.36
N HIS A 300 -22.98 17.92 44.32
CA HIS A 300 -24.19 18.37 43.66
C HIS A 300 -24.72 17.30 42.68
N GLU A 301 -25.84 16.66 43.02
CA GLU A 301 -26.38 15.50 42.30
C GLU A 301 -26.57 15.74 40.79
N ASN A 302 -27.09 16.90 40.38
CA ASN A 302 -27.28 17.22 38.97
C ASN A 302 -25.94 17.40 38.25
N PHE A 303 -24.94 17.98 38.91
CA PHE A 303 -23.64 18.18 38.28
C PHE A 303 -22.86 16.85 38.19
N ALA A 304 -22.95 16.01 39.22
CA ALA A 304 -22.44 14.64 39.19
C ALA A 304 -23.06 13.83 38.03
N LYS A 305 -24.39 13.91 37.83
CA LYS A 305 -25.08 13.27 36.69
C LYS A 305 -24.58 13.77 35.34
N ALA A 306 -24.37 15.08 35.19
CA ALA A 306 -23.82 15.66 33.96
C ALA A 306 -22.40 15.14 33.66
N LEU A 307 -21.55 15.00 34.69
CA LEU A 307 -20.20 14.43 34.54
C LEU A 307 -20.21 12.95 34.15
N VAL A 308 -21.15 12.15 34.68
CA VAL A 308 -21.33 10.76 34.24
C VAL A 308 -21.73 10.71 32.77
N GLN A 309 -22.70 11.54 32.34
CA GLN A 309 -23.10 11.61 30.93
C GLN A 309 -21.96 12.08 30.02
N LEU A 310 -21.14 13.03 30.46
CA LEU A 310 -19.94 13.45 29.73
C LEU A 310 -18.93 12.31 29.58
N SER A 311 -18.72 11.53 30.64
CA SER A 311 -17.87 10.34 30.59
C SER A 311 -18.36 9.33 29.55
N GLU A 312 -19.65 9.00 29.58
CA GLU A 312 -20.27 8.08 28.61
C GLU A 312 -20.21 8.60 27.17
N LEU A 313 -20.36 9.92 26.97
CA LEU A 313 -20.16 10.56 25.67
C LEU A 313 -18.74 10.34 25.17
N GLU A 314 -17.75 10.65 26.00
CA GLU A 314 -16.34 10.59 25.63
C GLU A 314 -15.88 9.14 25.37
N GLU A 315 -16.44 8.14 26.07
CA GLU A 315 -16.23 6.72 25.74
C GLU A 315 -16.75 6.39 24.33
N LYS A 316 -17.92 6.90 23.93
CA LYS A 316 -18.46 6.71 22.58
C LYS A 316 -17.61 7.42 21.52
N ILE A 317 -17.17 8.66 21.80
CA ILE A 317 -16.28 9.42 20.92
C ILE A 317 -14.94 8.70 20.75
N GLN A 318 -14.39 8.12 21.81
CA GLN A 318 -13.18 7.32 21.73
C GLN A 318 -13.34 6.11 20.79
N GLY A 319 -14.50 5.43 20.83
CA GLY A 319 -14.83 4.37 19.89
C GLY A 319 -14.79 4.85 18.43
N ILE A 320 -15.42 6.00 18.14
CA ILE A 320 -15.40 6.61 16.80
C ILE A 320 -13.97 6.96 16.36
N HIS A 321 -13.15 7.51 17.26
CA HIS A 321 -11.74 7.78 16.96
C HIS A 321 -10.97 6.50 16.65
N MET A 322 -11.22 5.40 17.36
CA MET A 322 -10.59 4.11 17.05
C MET A 322 -11.03 3.55 15.69
N GLU A 323 -12.31 3.65 15.32
CA GLU A 323 -12.78 3.31 13.98
C GLU A 323 -12.04 4.12 12.90
N GLN A 324 -11.87 5.42 13.12
CA GLN A 324 -11.11 6.28 12.20
C GLN A 324 -9.62 5.88 12.14
N VAL A 325 -8.98 5.50 13.26
CA VAL A 325 -7.60 4.99 13.26
C VAL A 325 -7.49 3.76 12.34
N HIS A 326 -8.45 2.84 12.39
CA HIS A 326 -8.46 1.66 11.52
C HIS A 326 -8.58 2.06 10.03
N ALA A 327 -9.45 3.04 9.71
CA ALA A 327 -9.56 3.56 8.34
C ALA A 327 -8.27 4.26 7.87
N ASP A 328 -7.72 5.17 8.67
CA ASP A 328 -6.45 5.89 8.42
C ASP A 328 -5.31 4.88 8.15
N PHE A 329 -5.25 3.81 8.93
CA PHE A 329 -4.21 2.80 8.82
C PHE A 329 -4.40 1.85 7.63
N PHE A 330 -5.55 1.18 7.50
CA PHE A 330 -5.73 0.11 6.51
C PHE A 330 -6.09 0.62 5.11
N LEU A 331 -6.96 1.64 5.01
CA LEU A 331 -7.42 2.14 3.72
C LEU A 331 -6.41 3.07 3.06
N LEU A 332 -5.63 3.80 3.87
CA LEU A 332 -4.69 4.81 3.38
C LEU A 332 -3.23 4.43 3.59
N CYS A 333 -2.75 4.30 4.83
CA CYS A 333 -1.33 4.04 5.09
C CYS A 333 -0.82 2.72 4.47
N GLU A 334 -1.49 1.60 4.75
CA GLU A 334 -1.10 0.30 4.20
C GLU A 334 -1.30 0.22 2.69
N PHE A 335 -2.27 0.95 2.14
CA PHE A 335 -2.46 1.09 0.70
C PHE A 335 -1.26 1.78 0.04
N LEU A 336 -0.82 2.91 0.57
CA LEU A 336 0.34 3.65 0.07
C LEU A 336 1.63 2.84 0.19
N LYS A 337 1.84 2.17 1.32
CA LYS A 337 3.02 1.30 1.53
C LYS A 337 3.11 0.20 0.46
N ASP A 338 1.98 -0.42 0.15
CA ASP A 338 1.92 -1.47 -0.87
C ASP A 338 2.15 -0.93 -2.29
N TYR A 339 1.64 0.26 -2.61
CA TYR A 339 1.92 0.93 -3.89
C TYR A 339 3.39 1.33 -4.05
N ILE A 340 4.07 1.72 -2.97
CA ILE A 340 5.53 1.91 -2.96
C ILE A 340 6.24 0.60 -3.33
N GLY A 341 5.77 -0.53 -2.80
CA GLY A 341 6.27 -1.85 -3.18
C GLY A 341 6.06 -2.18 -4.66
N LEU A 342 4.88 -1.82 -5.21
CA LEU A 342 4.56 -2.03 -6.62
C LEU A 342 5.44 -1.16 -7.54
N ILE A 343 5.74 0.07 -7.12
CA ILE A 343 6.72 0.93 -7.80
C ILE A 343 8.12 0.30 -7.78
N GLY A 344 8.49 -0.34 -6.66
CA GLY A 344 9.70 -1.16 -6.59
C GLY A 344 9.72 -2.25 -7.67
N ALA A 345 8.62 -2.97 -7.86
CA ALA A 345 8.51 -4.01 -8.89
C ALA A 345 8.60 -3.44 -10.33
N VAL A 346 8.07 -2.23 -10.58
CA VAL A 346 8.27 -1.52 -11.86
C VAL A 346 9.75 -1.22 -12.10
N LYS A 347 10.44 -0.69 -11.08
CA LYS A 347 11.88 -0.40 -11.14
C LYS A 347 12.72 -1.65 -11.39
N ASP A 348 12.38 -2.77 -10.74
CA ASP A 348 13.04 -4.06 -10.97
C ASP A 348 12.86 -4.54 -12.41
N THR A 349 11.66 -4.33 -12.98
CA THR A 349 11.36 -4.68 -14.37
C THR A 349 12.18 -3.83 -15.35
N PHE A 350 12.31 -2.51 -15.10
CA PHE A 350 13.18 -1.64 -15.89
C PHE A 350 14.65 -2.07 -15.80
N HIS A 351 15.08 -2.54 -14.63
CA HIS A 351 16.43 -3.02 -14.42
C HIS A 351 16.73 -4.32 -15.20
N GLU A 352 15.76 -5.23 -15.38
CA GLU A 352 15.93 -6.39 -16.26
C GLU A 352 16.16 -5.98 -17.72
N ARG A 353 15.55 -4.90 -18.20
CA ARG A 353 15.85 -4.36 -19.53
C ARG A 353 17.30 -3.88 -19.64
N VAL A 354 17.83 -3.24 -18.59
CA VAL A 354 19.24 -2.84 -18.54
C VAL A 354 20.16 -4.06 -18.61
N LYS A 355 19.83 -5.17 -17.94
CA LYS A 355 20.59 -6.43 -18.03
C LYS A 355 20.54 -7.04 -19.43
N ALA A 356 19.39 -7.04 -20.07
CA ALA A 356 19.24 -7.50 -21.46
C ALA A 356 20.12 -6.65 -22.40
N TYR A 357 20.13 -5.32 -22.23
CA TYR A 357 21.00 -4.43 -22.98
C TYR A 357 22.49 -4.70 -22.74
N GLN A 358 22.91 -4.89 -21.48
CA GLN A 358 24.28 -5.26 -21.15
C GLN A 358 24.71 -6.56 -21.82
N THR A 359 23.83 -7.56 -21.83
CA THR A 359 24.06 -8.85 -22.50
C THR A 359 24.25 -8.66 -24.00
N TRP A 360 23.42 -7.82 -24.63
CA TRP A 360 23.55 -7.47 -26.03
C TRP A 360 24.85 -6.74 -26.34
N GLN A 361 25.20 -5.70 -25.58
CA GLN A 361 26.44 -4.94 -25.76
C GLN A 361 27.69 -5.81 -25.55
N HIS A 362 27.66 -6.71 -24.57
CA HIS A 362 28.73 -7.68 -24.36
C HIS A 362 28.89 -8.61 -25.57
N ALA A 363 27.79 -9.18 -26.08
CA ALA A 363 27.81 -10.01 -27.28
C ALA A 363 28.36 -9.24 -28.49
N GLN A 364 27.94 -7.98 -28.66
CA GLN A 364 28.41 -7.11 -29.73
C GLN A 364 29.92 -6.84 -29.64
N GLY A 365 30.43 -6.53 -28.45
CA GLY A 365 31.85 -6.33 -28.22
C GLY A 365 32.68 -7.61 -28.47
N MET A 366 32.14 -8.78 -28.12
CA MET A 366 32.80 -10.07 -28.40
C MET A 366 32.82 -10.38 -29.89
N LEU A 367 31.75 -10.10 -30.62
CA LEU A 367 31.69 -10.24 -32.07
C LEU A 367 32.78 -9.40 -32.76
N VAL A 368 32.95 -8.13 -32.35
CA VAL A 368 34.00 -7.26 -32.90
C VAL A 368 35.39 -7.88 -32.68
N LYS A 369 35.70 -8.33 -31.46
CA LYS A 369 36.98 -9.00 -31.16
C LYS A 369 37.20 -10.27 -31.99
N LYS A 370 36.15 -11.05 -32.22
CA LYS A 370 36.21 -12.27 -33.05
C LYS A 370 36.44 -11.95 -34.51
N ARG A 371 35.79 -10.91 -35.06
CA ARG A 371 36.02 -10.42 -36.42
C ARG A 371 37.46 -9.94 -36.62
N GLU A 372 37.98 -9.13 -35.71
CA GLU A 372 39.38 -8.69 -35.76
C GLU A 372 40.37 -9.86 -35.68
N SER A 373 40.08 -10.87 -34.86
CA SER A 373 40.91 -12.07 -34.74
C SER A 373 40.88 -12.90 -36.03
N ALA A 374 39.73 -13.03 -36.67
CA ALA A 374 39.59 -13.75 -37.93
C ALA A 374 40.36 -13.04 -39.05
N GLU A 375 40.24 -11.72 -39.17
CA GLU A 375 40.95 -10.90 -40.15
C GLU A 375 42.49 -10.97 -39.99
N LYS A 376 42.98 -10.95 -38.74
CA LYS A 376 44.40 -11.13 -38.45
C LYS A 376 44.93 -12.51 -38.86
N LEU A 377 44.15 -13.58 -38.66
CA LEU A 377 44.54 -14.94 -39.05
C LEU A 377 44.52 -15.15 -40.57
N ASP A 378 43.55 -14.52 -41.24
CA ASP A 378 43.43 -14.53 -42.71
C ASP A 378 44.62 -13.78 -43.35
N SER A 379 44.95 -12.60 -42.83
CA SER A 379 46.11 -11.79 -43.25
C SER A 379 47.45 -12.49 -43.00
N ALA A 380 47.53 -13.38 -42.00
CA ALA A 380 48.71 -14.18 -41.69
C ALA A 380 48.83 -15.47 -42.52
N GLY A 381 47.92 -15.72 -43.47
CA GLY A 381 47.95 -16.90 -44.36
C GLY A 381 47.66 -18.22 -43.65
N ARG A 382 47.02 -18.19 -42.47
CA ARG A 382 46.72 -19.41 -41.67
C ARG A 382 45.32 -19.94 -41.97
N THR A 383 45.11 -20.41 -43.19
CA THR A 383 43.78 -20.69 -43.78
C THR A 383 42.89 -21.63 -42.95
N GLU A 384 43.44 -22.69 -42.36
CA GLU A 384 42.66 -23.63 -41.51
C GLU A 384 42.18 -22.98 -40.22
N ARG A 385 43.05 -22.24 -39.52
CA ARG A 385 42.69 -21.49 -38.30
C ARG A 385 41.80 -20.29 -38.59
N ALA A 386 41.95 -19.69 -39.77
CA ALA A 386 41.06 -18.64 -40.25
C ALA A 386 39.63 -19.19 -40.50
N GLY A 387 39.50 -20.43 -41.00
CA GLY A 387 38.21 -21.12 -41.12
C GLY A 387 37.47 -21.22 -39.78
N SER A 388 38.12 -21.80 -38.76
CA SER A 388 37.54 -21.90 -37.41
C SER A 388 37.22 -20.53 -36.80
N ALA A 389 38.03 -19.50 -37.05
CA ALA A 389 37.75 -18.15 -36.58
C ALA A 389 36.53 -17.51 -37.27
N ARG A 390 36.24 -17.86 -38.53
CA ARG A 390 35.02 -17.44 -39.24
C ARG A 390 33.78 -18.13 -38.69
N ASP A 391 33.88 -19.42 -38.34
CA ASP A 391 32.78 -20.14 -37.70
C ASP A 391 32.44 -19.53 -36.33
N ASP A 392 33.45 -19.17 -35.53
CA ASP A 392 33.28 -18.41 -34.30
C ASP A 392 32.56 -17.06 -34.54
N VAL A 393 32.91 -16.33 -35.61
CA VAL A 393 32.23 -15.07 -35.96
C VAL A 393 30.75 -15.31 -36.22
N LEU A 394 30.40 -16.32 -37.02
CA LEU A 394 29.00 -16.68 -37.28
C LEU A 394 28.24 -17.05 -36.00
N GLU A 395 28.86 -17.79 -35.09
CA GLU A 395 28.25 -18.13 -33.79
C GLU A 395 27.96 -16.85 -32.96
N TRP A 396 28.90 -15.91 -32.93
CA TRP A 396 28.71 -14.66 -32.19
C TRP A 396 27.73 -13.70 -32.88
N GLU A 397 27.61 -13.72 -34.20
CA GLU A 397 26.56 -12.98 -34.94
C GLU A 397 25.17 -13.45 -34.51
N VAL A 398 24.95 -14.77 -34.43
CA VAL A 398 23.69 -15.35 -33.94
C VAL A 398 23.44 -14.95 -32.48
N LYS A 399 24.46 -14.95 -31.62
CA LYS A 399 24.32 -14.53 -30.22
C LYS A 399 23.96 -13.05 -30.08
N VAL A 400 24.55 -12.19 -30.91
CA VAL A 400 24.22 -10.75 -30.95
C VAL A 400 22.78 -10.55 -31.34
N GLU A 401 22.33 -11.20 -32.41
CA GLU A 401 20.96 -11.04 -32.89
C GLU A 401 19.94 -11.53 -31.87
N ARG A 402 20.19 -12.69 -31.25
CA ARG A 402 19.33 -13.20 -30.16
C ARG A 402 19.27 -12.24 -28.96
N ALA A 403 20.42 -11.73 -28.51
CA ALA A 403 20.45 -10.80 -27.38
C ALA A 403 19.73 -9.47 -27.69
N ARG A 404 19.83 -9.02 -28.94
CA ARG A 404 19.08 -7.86 -29.44
C ARG A 404 17.57 -8.14 -29.45
N GLU A 405 17.13 -9.26 -29.99
CA GLU A 405 15.72 -9.66 -30.00
C GLU A 405 15.15 -9.76 -28.58
N GLU A 406 15.91 -10.32 -27.64
CA GLU A 406 15.55 -10.39 -26.22
C GLU A 406 15.39 -8.98 -25.61
N PHE A 407 16.33 -8.06 -25.89
CA PHE A 407 16.25 -6.66 -25.45
C PHE A 407 15.04 -5.91 -26.05
N GLU A 408 14.74 -6.12 -27.33
CA GLU A 408 13.58 -5.49 -27.97
C GLU A 408 12.27 -6.10 -27.45
N ALA A 409 12.22 -7.41 -27.22
CA ALA A 409 11.05 -8.10 -26.68
C ALA A 409 10.72 -7.68 -25.25
N ILE A 410 11.72 -7.58 -24.37
CA ILE A 410 11.51 -7.08 -23.00
C ILE A 410 11.08 -5.61 -23.04
N SER A 411 11.66 -4.78 -23.92
CA SER A 411 11.27 -3.38 -24.07
C SER A 411 9.81 -3.22 -24.47
N ARG A 412 9.33 -3.99 -25.47
CA ARG A 412 7.91 -4.00 -25.86
C ARG A 412 7.00 -4.45 -24.73
N THR A 413 7.42 -5.49 -24.00
CA THR A 413 6.64 -6.03 -22.89
C THR A 413 6.51 -5.02 -21.76
N ILE A 414 7.59 -4.34 -21.39
CA ILE A 414 7.58 -3.32 -20.34
C ILE A 414 6.63 -2.18 -20.68
N LYS A 415 6.60 -1.70 -21.93
CA LYS A 415 5.67 -0.64 -22.34
C LYS A 415 4.21 -1.04 -22.10
N GLN A 416 3.82 -2.25 -22.52
CA GLN A 416 2.47 -2.79 -22.29
C GLN A 416 2.14 -2.94 -20.79
N GLU A 417 3.11 -3.41 -20.00
CA GLU A 417 2.94 -3.60 -18.57
C GLU A 417 2.84 -2.28 -17.82
N PHE A 418 3.59 -1.26 -18.26
CA PHE A 418 3.52 0.09 -17.72
C PHE A 418 2.16 0.73 -17.97
N ASP A 419 1.62 0.63 -19.18
CA ASP A 419 0.27 1.13 -19.50
C ASP A 419 -0.80 0.48 -18.61
N ARG A 420 -0.69 -0.84 -18.40
CA ARG A 420 -1.59 -1.59 -17.52
C ARG A 420 -1.44 -1.17 -16.05
N PHE A 421 -0.20 -0.96 -15.59
CA PHE A 421 0.09 -0.46 -14.25
C PHE A 421 -0.55 0.92 -14.05
N GLU A 422 -0.40 1.84 -14.99
CA GLU A 422 -0.96 3.20 -14.92
C GLU A 422 -2.49 3.18 -14.84
N LEU A 423 -3.15 2.39 -15.68
CA LEU A 423 -4.61 2.23 -15.62
C LEU A 423 -5.08 1.66 -14.28
N SER A 424 -4.38 0.65 -13.77
CA SER A 424 -4.69 0.04 -12.47
C SER A 424 -4.45 1.02 -11.33
N ARG A 425 -3.36 1.79 -11.39
CA ARG A 425 -2.99 2.83 -10.41
C ARG A 425 -4.10 3.86 -10.27
N ILE A 426 -4.58 4.43 -11.38
CA ILE A 426 -5.64 5.45 -11.34
C ILE A 426 -6.91 4.88 -10.70
N LYS A 427 -7.31 3.66 -11.09
CA LYS A 427 -8.51 3.00 -10.56
C LYS A 427 -8.38 2.73 -9.06
N ASP A 428 -7.25 2.18 -8.63
CA ASP A 428 -7.02 1.78 -7.25
C ASP A 428 -6.93 3.01 -6.33
N PHE A 429 -6.19 4.06 -6.72
CA PHE A 429 -6.10 5.29 -5.94
C PHE A 429 -7.45 5.99 -5.82
N LYS A 430 -8.21 6.05 -6.92
CA LYS A 430 -9.57 6.60 -6.90
C LYS A 430 -10.44 5.84 -5.90
N HIS A 431 -10.44 4.50 -5.95
CA HIS A 431 -11.23 3.68 -5.04
C HIS A 431 -10.79 3.83 -3.58
N ALA A 432 -9.47 3.81 -3.31
CA ALA A 432 -8.93 3.97 -1.97
C ALA A 432 -9.28 5.34 -1.36
N PHE A 433 -9.12 6.43 -2.12
CA PHE A 433 -9.46 7.77 -1.61
C PHE A 433 -10.95 7.97 -1.40
N ILE A 434 -11.81 7.47 -2.28
CA ILE A 434 -13.26 7.52 -2.07
C ILE A 434 -13.63 6.76 -0.80
N SER A 435 -13.16 5.53 -0.65
CA SER A 435 -13.46 4.70 0.53
C SER A 435 -12.98 5.34 1.83
N TYR A 436 -11.80 5.97 1.79
CA TYR A 436 -11.24 6.71 2.93
C TYR A 436 -12.07 7.96 3.29
N LEU A 437 -12.45 8.75 2.29
CA LEU A 437 -13.26 9.96 2.50
C LEU A 437 -14.67 9.64 2.99
N GLU A 438 -15.27 8.55 2.50
CA GLU A 438 -16.54 8.03 3.00
C GLU A 438 -16.44 7.62 4.47
N ALA A 439 -15.40 6.87 4.85
CA ALA A 439 -15.15 6.51 6.25
C ALA A 439 -14.93 7.74 7.14
N LEU A 440 -14.18 8.74 6.65
CA LEU A 440 -13.97 10.00 7.37
C LEU A 440 -15.28 10.77 7.57
N LEU A 441 -16.11 10.88 6.51
CA LEU A 441 -17.40 11.53 6.59
C LEU A 441 -18.33 10.84 7.59
N GLU A 442 -18.39 9.51 7.55
CA GLU A 442 -19.19 8.72 8.48
C GLU A 442 -18.75 8.96 9.94
N SER A 443 -17.45 8.96 10.21
CA SER A 443 -16.90 9.27 11.53
C SER A 443 -17.28 10.67 12.01
N GLN A 444 -17.20 11.69 11.14
CA GLN A 444 -17.59 13.06 11.48
C GLN A 444 -19.10 13.17 11.75
N GLN A 445 -19.94 12.52 10.96
CA GLN A 445 -21.39 12.49 11.18
C GLN A 445 -21.75 11.82 12.51
N LYS A 446 -21.11 10.68 12.84
CA LYS A 446 -21.28 10.02 14.13
C LYS A 446 -20.88 10.96 15.28
N LEU A 447 -19.75 11.67 15.15
CA LEU A 447 -19.28 12.61 16.16
C LEU A 447 -20.27 13.74 16.41
N VAL A 448 -20.75 14.40 15.36
CA VAL A 448 -21.76 15.47 15.46
C VAL A 448 -23.00 14.97 16.20
N LYS A 449 -23.52 13.80 15.81
CA LYS A 449 -24.69 13.21 16.44
C LYS A 449 -24.49 12.97 17.94
N GLN A 450 -23.33 12.44 18.35
CA GLN A 450 -23.05 12.20 19.78
C GLN A 450 -23.07 13.50 20.58
N TRP A 451 -22.51 14.59 20.05
CA TRP A 451 -22.53 15.90 20.71
C TRP A 451 -23.93 16.52 20.75
N GLU A 452 -24.71 16.41 19.68
CA GLU A 452 -26.10 16.87 19.64
C GLU A 452 -26.98 16.14 20.66
N ASP A 453 -26.87 14.80 20.72
CA ASP A 453 -27.60 13.96 21.68
C ASP A 453 -27.23 14.34 23.13
N TYR A 454 -25.95 14.57 23.40
CA TYR A 454 -25.48 15.01 24.73
C TYR A 454 -25.98 16.41 25.09
N ALA A 455 -25.95 17.37 24.17
CA ALA A 455 -26.44 18.72 24.41
C ALA A 455 -27.93 18.74 24.81
N ILE A 456 -28.74 17.81 24.27
CA ILE A 456 -30.14 17.63 24.65
C ILE A 456 -30.24 17.04 26.07
N GLN A 457 -29.42 16.04 26.40
CA GLN A 457 -29.44 15.38 27.71
C GLN A 457 -29.04 16.33 28.84
N VAL A 458 -28.01 17.15 28.64
CA VAL A 458 -27.56 18.13 29.65
C VAL A 458 -28.64 19.17 29.94
N LYS A 459 -29.38 19.63 28.93
CA LYS A 459 -30.51 20.57 29.13
C LYS A 459 -31.65 19.99 29.96
N GLN A 460 -31.75 18.66 30.08
CA GLN A 460 -32.76 18.00 30.90
C GLN A 460 -32.32 17.82 32.36
N ILE A 461 -31.07 18.16 32.69
CA ILE A 461 -30.51 18.08 34.04
C ILE A 461 -30.70 19.41 34.82
N GLU A 462 -31.11 20.48 34.15
CA GLU A 462 -31.69 21.68 34.78
C GLU A 462 -33.02 21.35 35.48
#